data_AF-A0A954QNS8-F1
#
_entry.id   AF-A0A954QNS8-F1
#
_cell.length_a   1.000
_cell.length_b   1.000
_cell.length_c   1.000
_cell.angle_alpha   90.00
_cell.angle_beta   90.00
_cell.angle_gamma   90.00
#
_symmetry.space_group_name_H-M   'P 1'
#
loop_
_entity.id
_entity.type
_entity.pdbx_description
1 polymer ?
#
loop_
_entity_poly.entity_id
_entity_poly.type
_entity_poly.pdbx_seq_one_letter_code
_entity_poly.pdbx_strand_id
1 'polypeptide(L)'
;MLGVHHDGMIFNAIHPTSNIQHPTSNIQHSTFNIQHSIFDIRYSIFTPMLVYLTRHGQTISNADDRVAGSLDVDLSDAGRTQAERLASAVSHFTFDAVFTSQLDRTIQTVRPLLRRSGTPHVSLSELNEINLGCLEGRFRDERDPEAAAMWAQRQAALATFRPPGGESFSDLQKRVRRALATIRYIAAQGVILIVGHRNVNRALLSELLAMPLVDALEFRPRANRLVKLTDNFTQSTSPLVEVFKITDHGKLQLDNKSGRLLHECRSLG
;
A
#
# COMPACT_ATOMS: atom_id res chain seq x y z
N MET A 1 -12.21 85.28 -18.54
CA MET A 1 -12.75 86.17 -17.49
C MET A 1 -14.23 86.40 -17.83
N LEU A 2 -15.09 86.14 -16.85
CA LEU A 2 -16.55 86.38 -16.81
C LEU A 2 -17.45 85.46 -17.66
N GLY A 3 -17.97 84.43 -16.99
CA GLY A 3 -19.23 83.79 -17.34
C GLY A 3 -20.41 84.43 -16.60
N VAL A 4 -21.63 83.96 -16.85
CA VAL A 4 -22.77 84.23 -15.97
C VAL A 4 -23.67 82.99 -15.90
N HIS A 5 -23.94 82.60 -14.65
CA HIS A 5 -24.88 81.59 -14.17
C HIS A 5 -26.35 81.95 -14.46
N HIS A 6 -27.26 80.96 -14.53
CA HIS A 6 -28.18 80.63 -13.41
C HIS A 6 -29.17 79.48 -13.74
N ASP A 7 -29.25 78.58 -12.78
CA ASP A 7 -30.43 77.92 -12.17
C ASP A 7 -31.47 77.20 -13.04
N GLY A 8 -31.42 75.86 -12.93
CA GLY A 8 -32.50 74.96 -13.31
C GLY A 8 -33.53 74.79 -12.20
N MET A 9 -34.81 74.79 -12.57
CA MET A 9 -35.92 74.22 -11.80
C MET A 9 -36.52 73.01 -12.53
N ILE A 10 -36.92 72.04 -11.72
CA ILE A 10 -37.45 70.72 -12.06
C ILE A 10 -38.90 70.80 -12.56
N PHE A 11 -39.26 69.99 -13.56
CA PHE A 11 -40.65 69.57 -13.78
C PHE A 11 -40.71 68.06 -14.06
N ASN A 12 -41.38 67.33 -13.16
CA ASN A 12 -41.80 65.95 -13.36
C ASN A 12 -43.10 65.95 -14.18
N ALA A 13 -43.12 65.23 -15.30
CA ALA A 13 -44.34 64.93 -16.06
C ALA A 13 -44.48 63.40 -16.19
N ILE A 14 -45.53 62.86 -15.58
CA ILE A 14 -45.96 61.47 -15.74
C ILE A 14 -46.89 61.43 -16.96
N HIS A 15 -46.56 60.61 -17.96
CA HIS A 15 -47.45 60.32 -19.08
C HIS A 15 -47.86 58.83 -19.07
N PRO A 16 -49.14 58.52 -19.35
CA PRO A 16 -49.67 57.16 -19.31
C PRO A 16 -49.20 56.35 -20.52
N THR A 17 -48.63 55.16 -20.29
CA THR A 17 -48.20 54.24 -21.34
C THR A 17 -49.41 53.50 -21.93
N SER A 18 -49.64 53.67 -23.23
CA SER A 18 -50.55 52.86 -24.02
C SER A 18 -49.93 51.49 -24.32
N ASN A 19 -50.71 50.43 -24.12
CA ASN A 19 -50.34 49.06 -24.49
C ASN A 19 -50.41 48.90 -26.01
N ILE A 20 -49.25 48.70 -26.65
CA ILE A 20 -49.16 48.31 -28.06
C ILE A 20 -48.68 46.86 -28.10
N GLN A 21 -49.56 45.94 -28.50
CA GLN A 21 -49.21 44.55 -28.76
C GLN A 21 -48.55 44.44 -30.14
N HIS A 22 -47.32 43.91 -30.18
CA HIS A 22 -46.70 43.40 -31.40
C HIS A 22 -46.61 41.87 -31.33
N PRO A 23 -46.87 41.15 -32.43
CA PRO A 23 -46.74 39.71 -32.48
C PRO A 23 -45.26 39.33 -32.47
N THR A 24 -44.78 38.64 -31.43
CA THR A 24 -43.45 38.04 -31.41
C THR A 24 -43.51 36.65 -32.05
N SER A 25 -42.72 36.45 -33.11
CA SER A 25 -42.52 35.13 -33.72
C SER A 25 -41.67 34.26 -32.79
N ASN A 26 -42.19 33.10 -32.39
CA ASN A 26 -41.45 32.10 -31.63
C ASN A 26 -40.38 31.46 -32.53
N ILE A 27 -39.13 31.88 -32.37
CA ILE A 27 -37.98 31.15 -32.90
C ILE A 27 -37.69 30.00 -31.92
N GLN A 28 -38.04 28.77 -32.29
CA GLN A 28 -37.63 27.57 -31.57
C GLN A 28 -36.14 27.33 -31.78
N HIS A 29 -35.32 27.54 -30.76
CA HIS A 29 -34.00 26.91 -30.69
C HIS A 29 -34.17 25.50 -30.12
N SER A 30 -33.64 24.49 -30.82
CA SER A 30 -33.52 23.14 -30.25
C SER A 30 -32.51 23.19 -29.11
N THR A 31 -32.98 23.13 -27.87
CA THR A 31 -32.11 22.75 -26.77
C THR A 31 -31.87 21.25 -26.87
N PHE A 32 -30.65 20.85 -27.21
CA PHE A 32 -30.24 19.45 -27.08
C PHE A 32 -30.23 19.12 -25.59
N ASN A 33 -31.25 18.39 -25.13
CA ASN A 33 -31.19 17.72 -23.85
C ASN A 33 -30.14 16.62 -23.96
N ILE A 34 -28.93 16.89 -23.48
CA ILE A 34 -28.03 15.81 -23.10
C ILE A 34 -28.69 15.18 -21.87
N GLN A 35 -29.43 14.09 -22.08
CA GLN A 35 -29.70 13.16 -20.99
C GLN A 35 -28.34 12.66 -20.52
N HIS A 36 -27.79 13.28 -19.48
CA HIS A 36 -26.91 12.55 -18.59
C HIS A 36 -27.77 11.41 -18.06
N SER A 37 -27.55 10.22 -18.62
CA SER A 37 -27.83 8.98 -17.92
C SER A 37 -27.28 9.19 -16.51
N ILE A 38 -28.18 9.38 -15.54
CA ILE A 38 -27.88 9.17 -14.14
C ILE A 38 -27.68 7.67 -14.08
N PHE A 39 -26.48 7.24 -14.50
CA PHE A 39 -26.05 5.86 -14.41
C PHE A 39 -26.08 5.57 -12.93
N ASP A 40 -27.06 4.76 -12.54
CA ASP A 40 -27.30 4.24 -11.21
C ASP A 40 -26.07 4.40 -10.29
N ILE A 41 -26.04 5.48 -9.50
CA ILE A 41 -25.23 5.54 -8.27
C ILE A 41 -25.98 4.69 -7.23
N ARG A 42 -26.38 3.47 -7.62
CA ARG A 42 -26.50 2.40 -6.65
C ARG A 42 -25.06 2.12 -6.30
N TYR A 43 -24.68 2.54 -5.09
CA TYR A 43 -23.59 1.97 -4.31
C TYR A 43 -22.74 1.04 -5.17
N SER A 44 -21.71 1.57 -5.84
CA SER A 44 -20.64 0.69 -6.29
C SER A 44 -20.17 0.03 -5.01
N ILE A 45 -20.58 -1.22 -4.81
CA ILE A 45 -20.18 -2.02 -3.67
C ILE A 45 -18.68 -2.15 -3.91
N PHE A 46 -17.89 -1.25 -3.32
CA PHE A 46 -16.45 -1.35 -3.34
C PHE A 46 -16.15 -2.64 -2.60
N THR A 47 -15.96 -3.72 -3.35
CA THR A 47 -15.60 -5.00 -2.76
C THR A 47 -14.23 -4.78 -2.12
N PRO A 48 -14.10 -5.00 -0.80
CA PRO A 48 -12.85 -4.73 -0.10
C PRO A 48 -11.73 -5.58 -0.72
N MET A 49 -10.56 -4.98 -0.89
CA MET A 49 -9.38 -5.72 -1.34
C MET A 49 -8.91 -6.57 -0.15
N LEU A 50 -8.82 -7.88 -0.36
CA LEU A 50 -8.31 -8.79 0.63
C LEU A 50 -6.82 -9.03 0.39
N VAL A 51 -5.99 -8.47 1.26
CA VAL A 51 -4.53 -8.54 1.12
C VAL A 51 -3.99 -9.64 2.02
N TYR A 52 -3.32 -10.61 1.41
CA TYR A 52 -2.46 -11.55 2.11
C TYR A 52 -1.01 -11.09 1.99
N LEU A 53 -0.32 -10.97 3.11
CA LEU A 53 1.05 -10.50 3.20
C LEU A 53 1.92 -11.55 3.88
N THR A 54 3.02 -11.94 3.24
CA THR A 54 4.01 -12.85 3.82
C THR A 54 5.42 -12.37 3.51
N ARG A 55 6.39 -12.86 4.28
CA ARG A 55 7.82 -12.64 4.01
C ARG A 55 8.36 -13.81 3.20
N HIS A 56 9.34 -13.55 2.34
CA HIS A 56 10.13 -14.60 1.69
C HIS A 56 10.62 -15.68 2.69
N GLY A 57 10.85 -16.90 2.18
CA GLY A 57 11.46 -18.00 2.93
C GLY A 57 12.89 -17.69 3.38
N GLN A 58 13.44 -18.48 4.28
CA GLN A 58 14.82 -18.32 4.77
C GLN A 58 15.82 -18.33 3.60
N THR A 59 16.74 -17.37 3.61
CA THR A 59 17.85 -17.31 2.64
C THR A 59 19.12 -17.91 3.21
N ILE A 60 20.10 -18.18 2.36
CA ILE A 60 21.45 -18.61 2.77
C ILE A 60 22.04 -17.58 3.75
N SER A 61 21.98 -16.27 3.43
CA SER A 61 22.47 -15.23 4.35
C SER A 61 21.72 -15.19 5.68
N ASN A 62 20.42 -15.52 5.72
CA ASN A 62 19.70 -15.61 7.00
C ASN A 62 20.11 -16.81 7.82
N ALA A 63 20.54 -17.91 7.20
CA ALA A 63 21.11 -19.06 7.90
C ALA A 63 22.50 -18.73 8.48
N ASP A 64 23.26 -17.87 7.79
CA ASP A 64 24.58 -17.40 8.22
C ASP A 64 24.52 -16.12 9.09
N ASP A 65 23.34 -15.68 9.54
CA ASP A 65 23.11 -14.45 10.31
C ASP A 65 23.66 -13.14 9.68
N ARG A 66 23.81 -13.14 8.35
CA ARG A 66 24.21 -11.96 7.58
C ARG A 66 23.00 -11.18 7.11
N VAL A 67 23.14 -9.86 7.09
CA VAL A 67 22.11 -8.98 6.58
C VAL A 67 22.22 -8.86 5.06
N ALA A 68 21.25 -9.41 4.33
CA ALA A 68 21.25 -9.32 2.87
C ALA A 68 20.90 -7.91 2.36
N GLY A 69 19.91 -7.23 2.97
CA GLY A 69 19.40 -5.96 2.42
C GLY A 69 18.92 -6.15 0.98
N SER A 70 19.38 -5.30 0.08
CA SER A 70 19.10 -5.33 -1.36
C SER A 70 19.92 -6.35 -2.15
N LEU A 71 20.92 -7.00 -1.54
CA LEU A 71 21.66 -8.09 -2.19
C LEU A 71 20.73 -9.20 -2.63
N ASP A 72 20.97 -9.73 -3.83
CA ASP A 72 20.22 -10.87 -4.32
C ASP A 72 20.83 -12.17 -3.81
N VAL A 73 20.04 -12.92 -3.05
CA VAL A 73 20.48 -14.10 -2.33
C VAL A 73 19.41 -15.16 -2.40
N ASP A 74 19.83 -16.39 -2.66
CA ASP A 74 18.94 -17.52 -2.82
C ASP A 74 18.29 -17.97 -1.51
N LEU A 75 17.16 -18.66 -1.64
CA LEU A 75 16.58 -19.43 -0.55
C LEU A 75 17.52 -20.57 -0.14
N SER A 76 17.65 -20.81 1.17
CA SER A 76 18.25 -22.03 1.71
C SER A 76 17.32 -23.23 1.45
N ASP A 77 17.78 -24.45 1.70
CA ASP A 77 16.92 -25.65 1.60
C ASP A 77 15.71 -25.58 2.54
N ALA A 78 15.90 -25.03 3.74
CA ALA A 78 14.80 -24.73 4.65
C ALA A 78 13.87 -23.66 4.06
N GLY A 79 14.39 -22.64 3.39
CA GLY A 79 13.59 -21.64 2.67
C GLY A 79 12.77 -22.23 1.53
N ARG A 80 13.32 -23.17 0.76
CA ARG A 80 12.59 -23.89 -0.29
C ARG A 80 11.47 -24.75 0.30
N THR A 81 11.72 -25.42 1.42
CA THR A 81 10.69 -26.16 2.18
C THR A 81 9.59 -25.22 2.69
N GLN A 82 9.95 -24.02 3.14
CA GLN A 82 8.99 -22.98 3.55
C GLN A 82 8.13 -22.50 2.37
N ALA A 83 8.70 -22.33 1.18
CA ALA A 83 7.98 -21.98 -0.05
C ALA A 83 6.92 -23.03 -0.41
N GLU A 84 7.26 -24.33 -0.33
CA GLU A 84 6.31 -25.42 -0.58
C GLU A 84 5.17 -25.44 0.46
N ARG A 85 5.49 -25.18 1.73
CA ARG A 85 4.49 -25.08 2.81
C ARG A 85 3.57 -23.89 2.60
N LEU A 86 4.07 -22.75 2.14
CA LEU A 86 3.26 -21.61 1.77
C LEU A 86 2.27 -22.00 0.68
N ALA A 87 2.76 -22.58 -0.42
CA ALA A 87 1.92 -23.01 -1.54
C ALA A 87 0.84 -24.03 -1.12
N SER A 88 1.17 -24.94 -0.20
CA SER A 88 0.20 -25.88 0.39
C SER A 88 -0.83 -25.17 1.27
N ALA A 89 -0.42 -24.22 2.11
CA ALA A 89 -1.30 -23.56 3.05
C ALA A 89 -2.31 -22.63 2.38
N VAL A 90 -1.98 -22.16 1.19
CA VAL A 90 -2.80 -21.23 0.42
C VAL A 90 -3.45 -21.85 -0.81
N SER A 91 -3.36 -23.18 -0.98
CA SER A 91 -3.85 -23.88 -2.17
C SER A 91 -5.37 -23.81 -2.37
N HIS A 92 -6.11 -23.53 -1.30
CA HIS A 92 -7.57 -23.39 -1.34
C HIS A 92 -8.03 -21.95 -1.63
N PHE A 93 -7.09 -20.99 -1.67
CA PHE A 93 -7.41 -19.61 -2.04
C PHE A 93 -7.25 -19.43 -3.56
N THR A 94 -8.20 -18.72 -4.16
CA THR A 94 -8.06 -18.18 -5.51
C THR A 94 -7.53 -16.77 -5.38
N PHE A 95 -6.25 -16.58 -5.69
CA PHE A 95 -5.67 -15.23 -5.78
C PHE A 95 -5.88 -14.67 -7.18
N ASP A 96 -6.34 -13.43 -7.25
CA ASP A 96 -6.47 -12.67 -8.50
C ASP A 96 -5.10 -12.21 -9.01
N ALA A 97 -4.19 -11.90 -8.09
CA ALA A 97 -2.81 -11.55 -8.42
C ALA A 97 -1.83 -11.86 -7.27
N VAL A 98 -0.60 -12.18 -7.65
CA VAL A 98 0.56 -12.32 -6.77
C VAL A 98 1.55 -11.19 -7.07
N PHE A 99 1.96 -10.47 -6.04
CA PHE A 99 3.00 -9.44 -6.12
C PHE A 99 4.24 -9.84 -5.35
N THR A 100 5.40 -9.64 -5.96
CA THR A 100 6.70 -9.86 -5.32
C THR A 100 7.60 -8.65 -5.50
N SER A 101 8.70 -8.63 -4.76
CA SER A 101 9.86 -7.84 -5.17
C SER A 101 10.52 -8.43 -6.43
N GLN A 102 11.53 -7.75 -6.96
CA GLN A 102 12.35 -8.30 -8.04
C GLN A 102 13.46 -9.24 -7.53
N LEU A 103 13.67 -9.33 -6.21
CA LEU A 103 14.71 -10.18 -5.64
C LEU A 103 14.31 -11.65 -5.64
N ASP A 104 15.25 -12.51 -6.01
CA ASP A 104 15.00 -13.92 -6.33
C ASP A 104 14.37 -14.66 -5.16
N ARG A 105 14.78 -14.40 -3.93
CA ARG A 105 14.16 -15.01 -2.73
C ARG A 105 12.64 -14.84 -2.65
N THR A 106 12.07 -13.71 -3.10
CA THR A 106 10.61 -13.53 -3.09
C THR A 106 9.95 -14.31 -4.22
N ILE A 107 10.56 -14.32 -5.41
CA ILE A 107 10.08 -15.04 -6.59
C ILE A 107 10.15 -16.56 -6.34
N GLN A 108 11.27 -17.06 -5.82
CA GLN A 108 11.47 -18.45 -5.41
C GLN A 108 10.47 -18.88 -4.34
N THR A 109 10.11 -17.98 -3.41
CA THR A 109 9.12 -18.30 -2.37
C THR A 109 7.73 -18.58 -2.93
N VAL A 110 7.32 -17.87 -3.99
CA VAL A 110 5.98 -18.03 -4.56
C VAL A 110 5.92 -18.96 -5.76
N ARG A 111 7.08 -19.34 -6.31
CA ARG A 111 7.20 -20.23 -7.48
C ARG A 111 6.39 -21.54 -7.35
N PRO A 112 6.37 -22.25 -6.20
CA PRO A 112 5.55 -23.45 -6.07
C PRO A 112 4.04 -23.19 -6.15
N LEU A 113 3.58 -22.03 -5.65
CA LEU A 113 2.18 -21.61 -5.78
C LEU A 113 1.84 -21.32 -7.24
N LEU A 114 2.65 -20.50 -7.92
CA LEU A 114 2.41 -20.09 -9.30
C LEU A 114 2.34 -21.29 -10.26
N ARG A 115 3.19 -22.30 -10.04
CA ARG A 115 3.17 -23.55 -10.83
C ARG A 115 1.86 -24.33 -10.68
N ARG A 116 1.17 -24.21 -9.54
CA ARG A 116 -0.06 -24.96 -9.23
C ARG A 116 -1.32 -24.22 -9.66
N SER A 117 -1.35 -22.89 -9.52
CA SER A 117 -2.55 -22.09 -9.74
C SER A 117 -2.58 -21.35 -11.08
N GLY A 118 -1.42 -21.09 -11.71
CA GLY A 118 -1.33 -20.23 -12.89
C GLY A 118 -1.70 -18.76 -12.62
N THR A 119 -1.77 -18.34 -11.34
CA THR A 119 -2.15 -16.99 -10.95
C THR A 119 -1.24 -15.94 -11.59
N PRO A 120 -1.79 -14.80 -12.08
CA PRO A 120 -0.97 -13.68 -12.57
C PRO A 120 0.06 -13.23 -11.53
N HIS A 121 1.31 -13.06 -11.98
CA HIS A 121 2.43 -12.65 -11.14
C HIS A 121 3.04 -11.34 -11.65
N VAL A 122 3.22 -10.38 -10.75
CA VAL A 122 3.84 -9.08 -11.04
C VAL A 122 4.98 -8.83 -10.06
N SER A 123 6.16 -8.54 -10.59
CA SER A 123 7.33 -8.16 -9.77
C SER A 123 7.53 -6.65 -9.80
N LEU A 124 7.63 -6.03 -8.62
CA LEU A 124 7.77 -4.58 -8.47
C LEU A 124 9.10 -4.25 -7.78
N SER A 125 9.92 -3.40 -8.39
CA SER A 125 11.21 -2.98 -7.82
C SER A 125 11.03 -2.21 -6.50
N GLU A 126 9.92 -1.50 -6.38
CA GLU A 126 9.49 -0.75 -5.21
C GLU A 126 9.23 -1.64 -4.00
N LEU A 127 9.07 -2.95 -4.20
CA LEU A 127 8.95 -3.95 -3.14
C LEU A 127 10.29 -4.62 -2.76
N ASN A 128 11.43 -4.23 -3.35
CA ASN A 128 12.76 -4.74 -2.95
C ASN A 128 13.03 -4.44 -1.47
N GLU A 129 13.82 -5.27 -0.78
CA GLU A 129 14.20 -4.98 0.61
C GLU A 129 14.98 -3.66 0.68
N ILE A 130 14.98 -3.03 1.85
CA ILE A 130 15.75 -1.81 2.08
C ILE A 130 17.22 -2.04 1.72
N ASN A 131 17.77 -1.15 0.89
CA ASN A 131 19.20 -1.14 0.60
C ASN A 131 19.93 -0.63 1.84
N LEU A 132 20.84 -1.44 2.40
CA LEU A 132 21.57 -1.12 3.62
C LEU A 132 23.00 -0.67 3.33
N GLY A 133 23.36 -0.49 2.06
CA GLY A 133 24.63 0.05 1.61
C GLY A 133 25.80 -0.74 2.19
N CYS A 134 26.74 -0.05 2.83
CA CYS A 134 27.92 -0.68 3.43
C CYS A 134 27.64 -1.67 4.57
N LEU A 135 26.39 -1.78 5.06
CA LEU A 135 25.98 -2.76 6.07
C LEU A 135 25.51 -4.09 5.47
N GLU A 136 25.39 -4.20 4.14
CA GLU A 136 25.00 -5.45 3.48
C GLU A 136 26.13 -6.48 3.52
N GLY A 137 25.76 -7.76 3.67
CA GLY A 137 26.71 -8.87 3.84
C GLY A 137 27.36 -8.95 5.24
N ARG A 138 27.19 -7.92 6.08
CA ARG A 138 27.75 -7.85 7.43
C ARG A 138 26.86 -8.54 8.47
N PHE A 139 27.47 -8.88 9.60
CA PHE A 139 26.75 -9.37 10.77
C PHE A 139 26.01 -8.22 11.47
N ARG A 140 24.94 -8.57 12.18
CA ARG A 140 24.16 -7.61 12.99
C ARG A 140 24.57 -7.63 14.47
N ASP A 141 25.43 -8.55 14.87
CA ASP A 141 25.85 -8.75 16.25
C ASP A 141 27.34 -8.47 16.45
N GLU A 142 27.84 -8.83 17.62
CA GLU A 142 29.21 -8.60 18.10
C GLU A 142 30.31 -9.22 17.23
N ARG A 143 29.97 -10.09 16.27
CA ARG A 143 30.92 -10.62 15.29
C ARG A 143 31.46 -9.55 14.32
N ASP A 144 30.78 -8.41 14.19
CA ASP A 144 31.23 -7.27 13.38
C ASP A 144 31.23 -5.96 14.19
N PRO A 145 32.28 -5.73 15.00
CA PRO A 145 32.40 -4.52 15.82
C PRO A 145 32.43 -3.23 15.00
N GLU A 146 32.95 -3.28 13.76
CA GLU A 146 32.99 -2.13 12.85
C GLU A 146 31.57 -1.71 12.44
N ALA A 147 30.69 -2.68 12.17
CA ALA A 147 29.29 -2.43 11.85
C ALA A 147 28.46 -2.05 13.09
N ALA A 148 28.86 -2.48 14.28
CA ALA A 148 28.07 -2.32 15.50
C ALA A 148 27.71 -0.86 15.81
N ALA A 149 28.66 0.07 15.64
CA ALA A 149 28.40 1.50 15.85
C ALA A 149 27.35 2.05 14.87
N MET A 150 27.41 1.65 13.60
CA MET A 150 26.43 2.03 12.60
C MET A 150 25.06 1.39 12.86
N TRP A 151 25.01 0.14 13.32
CA TRP A 151 23.76 -0.50 13.73
C TRP A 151 23.11 0.22 14.90
N ALA A 152 23.89 0.67 15.88
CA ALA A 152 23.41 1.46 17.00
C ALA A 152 22.84 2.82 16.53
N GLN A 153 23.55 3.54 15.67
CA GLN A 153 23.05 4.79 15.08
C GLN A 153 21.75 4.58 14.31
N ARG A 154 21.68 3.51 13.50
CA ARG A 154 20.47 3.13 12.79
C ARG A 154 19.33 2.79 13.74
N GLN A 155 19.59 2.15 14.86
CA GLN A 155 18.55 1.82 15.84
C GLN A 155 18.02 3.09 16.54
N ALA A 156 18.89 4.08 16.79
CA ALA A 156 18.52 5.35 17.41
C ALA A 156 17.71 6.27 16.47
N ALA A 157 17.97 6.21 15.16
CA ALA A 157 17.32 7.06 14.16
C ALA A 157 16.70 6.24 13.01
N LEU A 158 15.94 5.20 13.35
CA LEU A 158 15.52 4.17 12.38
C LEU A 158 14.75 4.70 11.16
N ALA A 159 13.94 5.75 11.33
CA ALA A 159 13.20 6.35 10.23
C ALA A 159 14.11 7.04 9.21
N THR A 160 15.08 7.84 9.70
CA THR A 160 15.83 8.82 8.89
C THR A 160 17.28 8.42 8.62
N PHE A 161 17.86 7.53 9.43
CA PHE A 161 19.23 7.07 9.25
C PHE A 161 19.41 6.39 7.90
N ARG A 162 20.38 6.88 7.13
CA ARG A 162 20.74 6.37 5.82
C ARG A 162 22.18 5.87 5.86
N PRO A 163 22.43 4.55 5.85
CA PRO A 163 23.80 4.04 5.76
C PRO A 163 24.43 4.52 4.44
N PRO A 164 25.76 4.77 4.39
CA PRO A 164 26.46 5.10 3.16
C PRO A 164 26.13 4.11 2.03
N GLY A 165 25.71 4.64 0.88
CA GLY A 165 25.27 3.85 -0.28
C GLY A 165 23.89 3.19 -0.15
N GLY A 166 23.19 3.34 0.97
CA GLY A 166 21.89 2.70 1.22
C GLY A 166 20.70 3.65 1.23
N GLU A 167 19.59 3.19 1.80
CA GLU A 167 18.30 3.87 1.96
C GLU A 167 17.97 4.12 3.44
N SER A 168 17.26 5.21 3.72
CA SER A 168 16.54 5.37 4.99
C SER A 168 15.21 4.62 4.96
N PHE A 169 14.57 4.43 6.12
CA PHE A 169 13.23 3.84 6.15
C PHE A 169 12.18 4.76 5.52
N SER A 170 12.36 6.08 5.61
CA SER A 170 11.51 7.04 4.91
C SER A 170 11.62 6.91 3.38
N ASP A 171 12.80 6.59 2.85
CA ASP A 171 12.98 6.33 1.42
C ASP A 171 12.24 5.05 1.01
N LEU A 172 12.36 3.99 1.81
CA LEU A 172 11.60 2.75 1.66
C LEU A 172 10.08 3.01 1.66
N GLN A 173 9.55 3.78 2.62
CA GLN A 173 8.12 4.11 2.68
C GLN A 173 7.64 4.83 1.43
N LYS A 174 8.40 5.82 0.93
CA LYS A 174 8.05 6.55 -0.30
C LYS A 174 7.89 5.62 -1.49
N ARG A 175 8.77 4.63 -1.67
CA ARG A 175 8.64 3.66 -2.76
C ARG A 175 7.54 2.63 -2.52
N VAL A 176 7.33 2.18 -1.28
CA VAL A 176 6.21 1.29 -0.94
C VAL A 176 4.85 1.93 -1.24
N ARG A 177 4.67 3.24 -1.04
CA ARG A 177 3.45 3.96 -1.47
C ARG A 177 3.22 3.88 -2.97
N ARG A 178 4.27 4.00 -3.78
CA ARG A 178 4.18 3.84 -5.24
C ARG A 178 3.84 2.39 -5.63
N ALA A 179 4.40 1.41 -4.93
CA ALA A 179 4.01 0.01 -5.10
C ALA A 179 2.53 -0.21 -4.81
N LEU A 180 2.01 0.35 -3.70
CA LEU A 180 0.60 0.25 -3.33
C LEU A 180 -0.32 0.92 -4.37
N ALA A 181 0.06 2.08 -4.91
CA ALA A 181 -0.67 2.72 -5.99
C ALA A 181 -0.74 1.82 -7.25
N THR A 182 0.38 1.18 -7.60
CA THR A 182 0.46 0.23 -8.72
C THR A 182 -0.39 -1.03 -8.47
N ILE A 183 -0.30 -1.62 -7.28
CA ILE A 183 -1.09 -2.78 -6.86
C ILE A 183 -2.58 -2.47 -6.92
N ARG A 184 -2.99 -1.29 -6.42
CA ARG A 184 -4.38 -0.82 -6.47
C ARG A 184 -4.86 -0.63 -7.91
N TYR A 185 -4.01 -0.13 -8.80
CA TYR A 185 -4.36 0.01 -10.20
C TYR A 185 -4.54 -1.35 -10.89
N ILE A 186 -3.65 -2.31 -10.63
CA ILE A 186 -3.67 -3.62 -11.28
C ILE A 186 -4.79 -4.52 -10.75
N ALA A 187 -4.91 -4.61 -9.42
CA ALA A 187 -5.89 -5.50 -8.80
C ALA A 187 -7.28 -4.85 -8.75
N ALA A 188 -7.37 -3.54 -8.48
CA ALA A 188 -8.58 -2.75 -8.22
C ALA A 188 -9.46 -3.28 -7.06
N GLN A 189 -9.85 -4.54 -7.09
CA GLN A 189 -10.63 -5.30 -6.11
C GLN A 189 -10.17 -6.77 -6.12
N GLY A 190 -10.50 -7.54 -5.08
CA GLY A 190 -10.22 -8.99 -5.05
C GLY A 190 -9.17 -9.42 -4.02
N VAL A 191 -8.69 -10.65 -4.17
CA VAL A 191 -7.83 -11.37 -3.25
C VAL A 191 -6.41 -11.42 -3.79
N ILE A 192 -5.47 -10.73 -3.14
CA ILE A 192 -4.07 -10.65 -3.57
C ILE A 192 -3.13 -11.26 -2.56
N LEU A 193 -1.99 -11.77 -3.04
CA LEU A 193 -0.86 -12.17 -2.20
C LEU A 193 0.35 -11.28 -2.49
N ILE A 194 0.92 -10.68 -1.45
CA ILE A 194 2.18 -9.94 -1.50
C ILE A 194 3.24 -10.74 -0.75
N VAL A 195 4.31 -11.13 -1.46
CA VAL A 195 5.51 -11.74 -0.88
C VAL A 195 6.61 -10.69 -0.85
N GLY A 196 6.83 -10.12 0.34
CA GLY A 196 7.80 -9.06 0.55
C GLY A 196 8.94 -9.47 1.48
N HIS A 197 9.49 -8.46 2.15
CA HIS A 197 10.64 -8.58 3.05
C HIS A 197 10.32 -8.04 4.42
N ARG A 198 11.27 -8.07 5.36
CA ARG A 198 10.98 -7.66 6.74
C ARG A 198 10.60 -6.18 6.79
N ASN A 199 11.40 -5.28 6.23
CA ASN A 199 11.12 -3.85 6.35
C ASN A 199 10.03 -3.41 5.37
N VAL A 200 9.98 -4.00 4.18
CA VAL A 200 8.90 -3.78 3.21
C VAL A 200 7.54 -4.14 3.80
N ASN A 201 7.40 -5.29 4.46
CA ASN A 201 6.13 -5.68 5.07
C ASN A 201 5.72 -4.74 6.21
N ARG A 202 6.68 -4.21 6.97
CA ARG A 202 6.41 -3.21 8.01
C ARG A 202 5.95 -1.88 7.41
N ALA A 203 6.58 -1.43 6.33
CA ALA A 203 6.12 -0.25 5.59
C ALA A 203 4.72 -0.48 5.01
N LEU A 204 4.45 -1.64 4.39
CA LEU A 204 3.12 -2.01 3.89
C LEU A 204 2.07 -2.00 5.00
N LEU A 205 2.37 -2.59 6.17
CA LEU A 205 1.46 -2.57 7.32
C LEU A 205 1.20 -1.14 7.83
N SER A 206 2.24 -0.31 7.92
CA SER A 206 2.09 1.11 8.28
C SER A 206 1.14 1.85 7.36
N GLU A 207 1.29 1.68 6.04
CA GLU A 207 0.44 2.34 5.04
C GLU A 207 -0.99 1.75 4.99
N LEU A 208 -1.13 0.43 5.03
CA LEU A 208 -2.43 -0.25 4.91
C LEU A 208 -3.29 -0.12 6.16
N LEU A 209 -2.68 0.00 7.34
CA LEU A 209 -3.39 0.14 8.61
C LEU A 209 -3.49 1.60 9.07
N ALA A 210 -2.94 2.54 8.29
CA ALA A 210 -2.79 3.95 8.66
C ALA A 210 -2.17 4.14 10.06
N MET A 211 -1.18 3.29 10.40
CA MET A 211 -0.53 3.30 11.70
C MET A 211 0.87 3.94 11.63
N PRO A 212 1.33 4.60 12.71
CA PRO A 212 2.68 5.14 12.77
C PRO A 212 3.75 4.07 12.50
N LEU A 213 4.85 4.49 11.85
CA LEU A 213 5.94 3.59 11.51
C LEU A 213 6.52 2.90 12.76
N VAL A 214 6.65 3.64 13.86
CA VAL A 214 7.20 3.14 15.13
C VAL A 214 6.45 1.91 15.63
N ASP A 215 5.14 1.89 15.48
CA ASP A 215 4.30 0.79 15.93
C ASP A 215 4.40 -0.40 14.95
N ALA A 216 4.46 -0.13 13.64
CA ALA A 216 4.66 -1.18 12.65
C ALA A 216 6.02 -1.88 12.78
N LEU A 217 7.03 -1.19 13.35
CA LEU A 217 8.35 -1.75 13.61
C LEU A 217 8.36 -2.77 14.76
N GLU A 218 7.38 -2.75 15.66
CA GLU A 218 7.22 -3.75 16.72
C GLU A 218 6.85 -5.12 16.15
N PHE A 219 6.06 -5.12 15.08
CA PHE A 219 5.76 -6.35 14.35
C PHE A 219 7.03 -6.94 13.74
N ARG A 220 7.25 -8.23 13.96
CA ARG A 220 8.41 -8.97 13.43
C ARG A 220 7.93 -9.97 12.37
N PRO A 221 7.85 -9.58 11.08
CA PRO A 221 7.57 -10.51 10.00
C PRO A 221 8.58 -11.66 10.00
N ARG A 222 8.06 -12.89 10.00
CA ARG A 222 8.86 -14.12 9.90
C ARG A 222 8.44 -14.85 8.62
N ALA A 223 9.34 -15.67 8.09
CA ALA A 223 8.94 -16.67 7.10
C ALA A 223 7.83 -17.55 7.69
N ASN A 224 6.97 -18.10 6.83
CA ASN A 224 5.84 -18.94 7.24
C ASN A 224 4.84 -18.24 8.19
N ARG A 225 4.73 -16.91 8.12
CA ARG A 225 3.61 -16.16 8.69
C ARG A 225 2.86 -15.45 7.59
N LEU A 226 1.54 -15.61 7.61
CA LEU A 226 0.63 -14.98 6.67
C LEU A 226 -0.22 -13.97 7.43
N VAL A 227 -0.16 -12.71 7.04
CA VAL A 227 -1.04 -11.65 7.57
C VAL A 227 -2.15 -11.43 6.56
N LYS A 228 -3.40 -11.53 6.99
CA LYS A 228 -4.58 -11.24 6.20
C LYS A 228 -5.13 -9.88 6.66
N LEU A 229 -5.31 -8.99 5.70
CA LEU A 229 -5.83 -7.64 5.89
C LEU A 229 -7.06 -7.48 5.02
N THR A 230 -8.21 -7.19 5.63
CA THR A 230 -9.41 -6.80 4.89
C THR A 230 -9.44 -5.28 4.81
N ASP A 231 -9.11 -4.72 3.64
CA ASP A 231 -9.17 -3.27 3.41
C ASP A 231 -10.60 -2.87 3.08
N ASN A 232 -11.37 -2.46 4.11
CA ASN A 232 -12.68 -1.87 3.91
C ASN A 232 -12.49 -0.41 3.52
N PHE A 233 -12.44 -0.14 2.21
CA PHE A 233 -12.31 1.20 1.64
C PHE A 233 -13.46 2.17 1.99
N THR A 234 -14.48 1.70 2.71
CA THR A 234 -15.43 2.57 3.38
C THR A 234 -14.79 3.03 4.69
N GLN A 235 -14.38 4.30 4.76
CA GLN A 235 -13.73 4.95 5.91
C GLN A 235 -14.45 4.80 7.27
N SER A 236 -15.55 4.05 7.33
CA SER A 236 -16.38 3.77 8.49
C SER A 236 -15.99 2.53 9.29
N THR A 237 -15.14 1.62 8.78
CA THR A 237 -14.72 0.44 9.55
C THR A 237 -13.22 0.19 9.48
N SER A 238 -12.66 -0.15 10.64
CA SER A 238 -11.26 -0.50 10.80
C SER A 238 -10.90 -1.75 9.98
N PRO A 239 -9.74 -1.80 9.28
CA PRO A 239 -9.34 -3.01 8.57
C PRO A 239 -9.16 -4.16 9.57
N LEU A 240 -9.75 -5.32 9.25
CA LEU A 240 -9.58 -6.52 10.07
C LEU A 240 -8.20 -7.11 9.78
N VAL A 241 -7.43 -7.37 10.85
CA VAL A 241 -6.11 -8.00 10.77
C VAL A 241 -6.16 -9.36 11.44
N GLU A 242 -5.83 -10.39 10.67
CA GLU A 242 -5.65 -11.76 11.15
C GLU A 242 -4.23 -12.22 10.82
N VAL A 243 -3.55 -12.85 11.78
CA VAL A 243 -2.21 -13.39 11.57
C VAL A 243 -2.27 -14.90 11.69
N PHE A 244 -1.71 -15.60 10.73
CA PHE A 244 -1.63 -17.05 10.70
C PHE A 244 -0.18 -17.51 10.72
N LYS A 245 0.10 -18.55 11.48
CA LYS A 245 1.31 -19.37 11.35
C LYS A 245 1.03 -20.47 10.32
N ILE A 246 1.97 -20.69 9.42
CA ILE A 246 1.97 -21.85 8.53
C ILE A 246 2.67 -23.00 9.26
N THR A 247 1.93 -24.08 9.52
CA THR A 247 2.44 -25.27 10.21
C THR A 247 3.41 -26.05 9.32
N ASP A 248 4.13 -27.00 9.91
CA ASP A 248 5.07 -27.85 9.15
C ASP A 248 4.36 -28.71 8.09
N HIS A 249 3.07 -28.98 8.28
CA HIS A 249 2.19 -29.67 7.32
C HIS A 249 1.51 -28.73 6.32
N GLY A 250 1.91 -27.46 6.25
CA GLY A 250 1.34 -26.51 5.30
C GLY A 250 -0.14 -26.20 5.59
N LYS A 251 -0.53 -26.06 6.86
CA LYS A 251 -1.86 -25.57 7.26
C LYS A 251 -1.77 -24.21 7.92
N LEU A 252 -2.81 -23.40 7.79
CA LEU A 252 -2.93 -22.14 8.51
C LEU A 252 -3.45 -22.38 9.93
N GLN A 253 -2.76 -21.80 10.91
CA GLN A 253 -3.17 -21.78 12.31
C GLN A 253 -3.21 -20.32 12.78
N LEU A 254 -4.33 -19.88 13.36
CA LEU A 254 -4.48 -18.50 13.84
C LEU A 254 -3.48 -18.20 14.97
N ASP A 255 -2.75 -17.09 14.85
CA ASP A 255 -1.77 -16.57 15.81
C ASP A 255 -2.37 -15.34 16.53
N ASN A 256 -3.24 -15.63 17.49
CA ASN A 256 -3.98 -14.61 18.26
C ASN A 256 -3.06 -13.58 18.92
N LYS A 257 -1.88 -13.99 19.38
CA LYS A 257 -0.91 -13.10 20.03
C LYS A 257 -0.40 -12.04 19.05
N SER A 258 -0.03 -12.45 17.84
CA SER A 258 0.50 -11.54 16.83
C SER A 258 -0.60 -10.68 16.20
N GLY A 259 -1.81 -11.22 16.08
CA GLY A 259 -2.99 -10.44 15.68
C GLY A 259 -3.29 -9.34 16.69
N ARG A 260 -3.34 -9.67 17.98
CA ARG A 260 -3.59 -8.71 19.07
C ARG A 260 -2.55 -7.59 19.10
N LEU A 261 -1.26 -7.88 18.89
CA LEU A 261 -0.22 -6.85 18.80
C LEU A 261 -0.52 -5.83 17.71
N LEU A 262 -0.89 -6.27 16.50
CA LEU A 262 -1.22 -5.35 15.40
C LEU A 262 -2.48 -4.52 15.68
N HIS A 263 -3.46 -5.07 16.43
CA HIS A 263 -4.63 -4.32 16.89
C HIS A 263 -4.27 -3.29 17.95
N GLU A 264 -3.40 -3.61 18.92
CA GLU A 264 -2.97 -2.72 19.99
C GLU A 264 -2.11 -1.57 19.46
N CYS A 265 -1.13 -1.87 18.59
CA CYS A 265 -0.29 -0.90 17.89
C CYS A 265 -1.09 0.14 17.07
N ARG A 266 -2.35 -0.15 16.73
CA ARG A 266 -3.25 0.78 16.04
C ARG A 266 -4.00 1.72 16.98
N SER A 267 -4.30 1.29 18.20
CA SER A 267 -5.13 2.04 19.16
C SER A 267 -4.42 3.21 19.84
N LEU A 268 -3.12 3.38 19.58
CA LEU A 268 -2.27 4.41 20.18
C LEU A 268 -1.99 5.60 19.23
N GLY A 269 -2.51 5.57 18.00
CA GLY A 269 -2.29 6.58 16.96
C GLY A 269 -3.50 7.45 16.64
#